data_AF-A0A0T2YL05-F1
#
_entry.id   AF-A0A0T2YL05-F1
#
_cell.length_a   1.000
_cell.length_b   1.000
_cell.length_c   1.000
_cell.angle_alpha   90.00
_cell.angle_beta   90.00
_cell.angle_gamma   90.00
#
_symmetry.space_group_name_H-M   'P 1'
#
loop_
_entity.id
_entity.type
_entity.pdbx_description
1 polymer ?
#
loop_
_entity_poly.entity_id
_entity_poly.type
_entity_poly.pdbx_seq_one_letter_code
_entity_poly.pdbx_strand_id
1 'polypeptide(L)'
;MPGLAGFVTRRWRGEVPMRVLFWRDMVTVGTVINLLATAVALAIALADEAIELAAAVHLAPLPYNLFLVASVWRLSDTGLYRWASLAWLVVVTLV
;
A
#
# COMPACT_ATOMS: atom_id res chain seq x y z
N MET A 1 -16.04 -2.67 15.52
CA MET A 1 -15.02 -2.43 14.47
C MET A 1 -13.67 -2.33 15.16
N PRO A 2 -12.67 -3.17 14.85
CA PRO A 2 -11.32 -2.97 15.39
C PRO A 2 -10.79 -1.62 14.89
N GLY A 3 -10.28 -0.79 15.80
CA GLY A 3 -9.65 0.48 15.44
C GLY A 3 -8.34 0.28 14.65
N LEU A 4 -7.70 1.37 14.22
CA LEU A 4 -6.45 1.35 13.44
C LEU A 4 -5.38 0.44 14.06
N ALA A 5 -5.18 0.52 15.38
CA ALA A 5 -4.24 -0.34 16.09
C ALA A 5 -4.59 -1.85 15.95
N GLY A 6 -5.88 -2.19 15.98
CA GLY A 6 -6.35 -3.57 15.78
C GLY A 6 -6.24 -4.01 14.32
N PHE A 7 -6.36 -3.11 13.36
CA PHE A 7 -6.11 -3.42 11.95
C PHE A 7 -4.62 -3.80 11.72
N VAL A 8 -3.71 -2.99 12.25
CA VAL A 8 -2.25 -3.17 12.12
C VAL A 8 -1.80 -4.42 12.86
N THR A 9 -2.19 -4.56 14.12
CA THR A 9 -1.74 -5.68 14.98
C THR A 9 -2.10 -7.03 14.39
N ARG A 10 -3.34 -7.21 13.91
CA ARG A 10 -3.79 -8.49 13.36
C ARG A 10 -3.01 -8.92 12.12
N ARG A 11 -2.69 -7.97 11.24
CA ARG A 11 -1.90 -8.25 10.02
C ARG A 11 -0.44 -8.49 10.33
N TRP A 12 0.11 -7.75 11.28
CA TRP A 12 1.50 -7.93 11.70
C TRP A 12 1.74 -9.28 12.39
N ARG A 13 0.76 -9.76 13.17
CA ARG A 13 0.81 -11.03 13.90
C ARG A 13 0.41 -12.26 13.08
N GLY A 14 -0.03 -12.09 11.84
CA GLY A 14 -0.50 -13.20 11.00
C GLY A 14 -1.86 -13.76 11.40
N GLU A 15 -2.67 -12.99 12.13
CA GLU A 15 -4.04 -13.34 12.49
C GLU A 15 -5.02 -13.19 11.29
N VAL A 16 -4.51 -12.77 10.13
CA VAL A 16 -5.23 -12.67 8.87
C VAL A 16 -4.61 -13.66 7.87
N PRO A 17 -5.41 -14.47 7.14
CA PRO A 17 -4.88 -15.40 6.16
C PRO A 17 -4.01 -14.69 5.10
N MET A 18 -2.88 -15.29 4.71
CA MET A 18 -1.96 -14.71 3.72
C MET A 18 -2.67 -14.32 2.41
N ARG A 19 -3.62 -15.15 1.94
CA ARG A 19 -4.43 -14.85 0.75
C ARG A 19 -5.22 -13.55 0.90
N VAL A 20 -5.73 -13.26 2.09
CA VAL A 20 -6.50 -12.03 2.36
C VAL A 20 -5.56 -10.83 2.48
N LEU A 21 -4.46 -10.98 3.22
CA LEU A 21 -3.43 -9.94 3.34
C LEU A 21 -2.90 -9.52 1.96
N PHE A 22 -2.57 -10.49 1.11
CA PHE A 22 -2.00 -10.24 -0.20
C PHE A 22 -3.05 -9.75 -1.21
N TRP A 23 -4.13 -10.50 -1.46
CA TRP A 23 -5.05 -10.14 -2.55
C TRP A 23 -5.98 -8.99 -2.20
N ARG A 24 -6.58 -9.03 -1.00
CA ARG A 24 -7.56 -8.01 -0.63
C ARG A 24 -6.86 -6.76 -0.14
N ASP A 25 -6.02 -6.87 0.87
CA ASP A 25 -5.49 -5.69 1.55
C ASP A 25 -4.38 -5.03 0.72
N MET A 26 -3.49 -5.82 0.13
CA MET A 26 -2.39 -5.29 -0.69
C MET A 26 -2.79 -5.02 -2.13
N VAL A 27 -3.14 -6.04 -2.91
CA VAL A 27 -3.41 -5.86 -4.36
C VAL A 27 -4.67 -5.04 -4.61
N THR A 28 -5.76 -5.28 -3.89
CA THR A 28 -7.03 -4.58 -4.18
C THR A 28 -7.08 -3.22 -3.47
N VAL A 29 -7.09 -3.22 -2.13
CA VAL A 29 -7.27 -2.00 -1.33
C VAL A 29 -6.07 -1.06 -1.51
N GLY A 30 -4.85 -1.58 -1.44
CA GLY A 30 -3.65 -0.79 -1.68
C GLY A 30 -3.65 -0.13 -3.06
N THR A 31 -3.96 -0.86 -4.14
CA THR A 31 -4.01 -0.24 -5.47
C THR A 31 -5.09 0.82 -5.59
N VAL A 32 -6.30 0.60 -5.02
CA VAL A 32 -7.34 1.63 -5.01
C VAL A 32 -6.87 2.90 -4.27
N ILE A 33 -6.21 2.76 -3.12
CA ILE A 33 -5.66 3.89 -2.37
C ILE A 33 -4.61 4.64 -3.19
N ASN A 34 -3.68 3.94 -3.84
CA ASN A 34 -2.66 4.58 -4.67
C ASN A 34 -3.30 5.31 -5.86
N LEU A 35 -4.24 4.68 -6.58
CA LEU A 35 -4.93 5.34 -7.70
C LEU A 35 -5.68 6.61 -7.29
N LEU A 36 -6.32 6.61 -6.11
CA LEU A 36 -6.97 7.80 -5.58
C LEU A 36 -5.95 8.88 -5.22
N ALA A 37 -4.83 8.51 -4.60
CA ALA A 37 -3.75 9.45 -4.28
C ALA A 37 -3.15 10.06 -5.56
N THR A 38 -2.87 9.25 -6.58
CA THR A 38 -2.38 9.70 -7.88
C THR A 38 -3.38 10.62 -8.58
N ALA A 39 -4.67 10.28 -8.58
CA ALA A 39 -5.70 11.14 -9.17
C ALA A 39 -5.77 12.52 -8.49
N VAL A 40 -5.65 12.56 -7.16
CA VAL A 40 -5.59 13.83 -6.42
C VAL A 40 -4.29 14.58 -6.71
N ALA A 41 -3.15 13.90 -6.73
CA ALA A 41 -1.86 14.50 -7.06
C ALA A 41 -1.85 15.10 -8.47
N LEU A 42 -2.44 14.41 -9.46
CA LEU A 42 -2.61 14.92 -10.81
C LEU A 42 -3.54 16.14 -10.84
N ALA A 43 -4.64 16.12 -10.09
CA ALA A 43 -5.53 17.29 -10.00
C ALA A 43 -4.81 18.51 -9.42
N ILE A 44 -3.96 18.33 -8.40
CA ILE A 44 -3.12 19.38 -7.83
C ILE A 44 -2.13 19.90 -8.89
N ALA A 45 -1.41 19.00 -9.55
CA ALA A 45 -0.43 19.39 -10.58
C ALA A 45 -1.08 20.14 -11.77
N LEU A 46 -2.27 19.71 -12.19
CA LEU A 46 -3.03 20.35 -13.28
C LEU A 46 -3.63 21.70 -12.87
N ALA A 47 -3.83 21.94 -11.57
CA ALA A 47 -4.25 23.23 -11.05
C ALA A 47 -3.09 24.25 -10.96
N ASP A 48 -1.90 23.89 -11.46
CA ASP A 48 -0.66 24.69 -11.39
C ASP A 48 -0.24 25.03 -9.94
N GLU A 49 -0.66 24.17 -9.00
CA GLU A 49 -0.25 24.21 -7.60
C GLU A 49 1.16 23.64 -7.41
N ALA A 50 1.70 23.75 -6.19
CA ALA A 50 3.05 23.28 -5.88
C ALA A 50 3.26 21.79 -6.22
N ILE A 51 4.22 21.50 -7.09
CA ILE A 51 4.58 20.12 -7.47
C ILE A 51 5.04 19.28 -6.27
N GLU A 52 5.63 19.92 -5.26
CA GLU A 52 5.99 19.29 -4.00
C GLU A 52 4.77 18.75 -3.24
N LEU A 53 3.65 19.48 -3.29
CA LEU A 53 2.39 19.06 -2.67
C LEU A 53 1.79 17.87 -3.45
N ALA A 54 1.81 17.92 -4.78
CA ALA A 54 1.37 16.80 -5.61
C ALA A 54 2.20 15.53 -5.31
N ALA A 55 3.53 15.66 -5.23
CA ALA A 55 4.43 14.57 -4.88
C ALA A 55 4.18 14.04 -3.46
N ALA A 56 3.97 14.93 -2.48
CA ALA A 56 3.67 14.53 -1.11
C ALA A 56 2.36 13.74 -1.01
N VAL A 57 1.33 14.15 -1.75
CA VAL A 57 0.04 13.43 -1.81
C VAL A 57 0.19 12.08 -2.49
N HIS A 58 0.90 12.02 -3.63
CA HIS A 58 1.18 10.76 -4.34
C HIS A 58 1.94 9.76 -3.47
N LEU A 59 2.90 10.24 -2.68
CA LEU A 59 3.72 9.41 -1.79
C LEU A 59 3.08 9.14 -0.42
N ALA A 60 1.96 9.77 -0.09
CA ALA A 60 1.27 9.58 1.19
C ALA A 60 0.86 8.12 1.49
N PRO A 61 0.50 7.26 0.51
CA PRO A 61 0.24 5.84 0.76
C PRO A 61 1.47 5.00 1.09
N LEU A 62 2.71 5.50 0.89
CA LEU A 62 3.93 4.72 1.09
C LEU A 62 4.03 4.03 2.46
N PRO A 63 3.74 4.68 3.60
CA PRO A 63 3.79 4.02 4.90
C PRO A 63 2.86 2.80 4.99
N TYR A 64 1.68 2.88 4.37
CA TYR A 64 0.73 1.77 4.31
C TYR A 64 1.24 0.64 3.41
N ASN A 65 1.76 0.98 2.22
CA ASN A 65 2.31 0.01 1.27
C ASN A 65 3.51 -0.74 1.89
N LEU A 66 4.42 -0.02 2.55
CA LEU A 66 5.58 -0.60 3.25
C LEU A 66 5.15 -1.52 4.40
N PHE A 67 4.14 -1.13 5.17
CA PHE A 67 3.58 -1.98 6.22
C PHE A 67 3.06 -3.32 5.68
N LEU A 68 2.35 -3.30 4.55
CA LEU A 68 1.83 -4.52 3.93
C LEU A 68 2.96 -5.42 3.41
N VAL A 69 3.95 -4.84 2.73
CA VAL A 69 5.14 -5.58 2.27
C VAL A 69 5.88 -6.21 3.45
N ALA A 70 6.13 -5.44 4.50
CA ALA A 70 6.79 -5.94 5.70
C ALA A 70 5.99 -7.08 6.36
N SER A 71 4.65 -6.97 6.41
CA SER A 71 3.77 -8.02 6.92
C SER A 71 3.84 -9.29 6.06
N VAL A 72 3.81 -9.17 4.73
CA VAL A 72 3.96 -10.31 3.81
C VAL A 72 5.32 -10.98 3.96
N TRP A 73 6.39 -10.19 4.04
CA TRP A 73 7.75 -10.70 4.21
C TRP A 73 7.95 -11.43 5.52
N ARG A 74 7.35 -10.92 6.61
CA ARG A 74 7.39 -11.53 7.94
C ARG A 74 6.65 -12.86 8.01
N LEU A 75 5.55 -13.01 7.26
CA LEU A 75 4.60 -14.12 7.44
C LEU A 75 4.61 -15.15 6.31
N SER A 76 5.20 -14.84 5.15
CA SER A 76 5.22 -15.76 4.00
C SER A 76 6.42 -16.70 4.09
N ASP A 77 6.15 -18.00 3.98
CA ASP A 77 7.16 -19.04 3.77
C ASP A 77 7.56 -19.20 2.30
N THR A 78 6.84 -18.55 1.39
CA THR A 78 7.11 -18.64 -0.06
C THR A 78 7.82 -17.40 -0.57
N GLY A 79 8.81 -17.61 -1.44
CA GLY A 79 9.49 -16.54 -2.18
C GLY A 79 8.55 -15.81 -3.15
N LEU A 80 7.52 -16.48 -3.66
CA LEU A 80 6.57 -15.90 -4.62
C LEU A 80 5.85 -14.67 -4.05
N TYR A 81 5.23 -14.77 -2.88
CA TYR A 81 4.55 -13.61 -2.27
C TYR A 81 5.54 -12.48 -1.93
N ARG A 82 6.77 -12.81 -1.52
CA ARG A 82 7.80 -11.82 -1.21
C ARG A 82 8.22 -11.03 -2.45
N TRP A 83 8.52 -11.71 -3.56
CA TRP A 83 8.87 -11.03 -4.81
C TRP A 83 7.70 -10.29 -5.43
N ALA A 84 6.50 -10.88 -5.42
CA ALA A 84 5.30 -10.23 -5.92
C ALA A 84 4.94 -8.98 -5.10
N SER A 85 5.13 -9.00 -3.78
CA SER A 85 4.91 -7.84 -2.92
C SER A 85 5.87 -6.68 -3.23
N LEU A 86 7.15 -6.98 -3.51
CA LEU A 86 8.10 -5.95 -3.96
C LEU A 86 7.76 -5.40 -5.34
N ALA A 87 7.44 -6.28 -6.29
CA ALA A 87 7.05 -5.87 -7.63
C ALA A 87 5.81 -4.96 -7.59
N TRP A 88 4.82 -5.31 -6.79
CA TRP A 88 3.64 -4.47 -6.57
C TRP A 88 4.02 -3.11 -5.97
N LEU A 89 4.90 -3.06 -4.96
CA LEU A 89 5.32 -1.80 -4.33
C LEU A 89 5.99 -0.86 -5.36
N VAL A 90 6.86 -1.40 -6.20
CA VAL A 90 7.52 -0.65 -7.27
C VAL A 90 6.47 -0.10 -8.24
N VAL A 91 5.53 -0.94 -8.69
CA VAL A 91 4.48 -0.53 -9.62
C VAL A 91 3.62 0.59 -9.04
N VAL A 92 3.07 0.45 -7.83
CA VAL A 92 2.15 1.45 -7.27
C VAL A 92 2.84 2.75 -6.82
N THR A 93 4.17 2.75 -6.72
CA THR A 93 4.94 3.96 -6.37
C THR A 93 5.35 4.76 -7.62
N LEU A 94 5.65 4.05 -8.72
CA LEU A 94 6.14 4.67 -9.96
C LEU A 94 5.03 5.06 -10.93
N VAL A 95 3.85 4.45 -10.82
CA VAL A 95 2.64 4.79 -11.57
C VAL A 95 1.87 5.84 -10.81
#